data_AF-A0A7X6PVI1-F1
#
_entry.id   AF-A0A7X6PVI1-F1
#
_cell.length_a   1.000
_cell.length_b   1.000
_cell.length_c   1.000
_cell.angle_alpha   90.00
_cell.angle_beta   90.00
_cell.angle_gamma   90.00
#
_symmetry.space_group_name_H-M   'P 1'
#
loop_
_entity.id
_entity.type
_entity.pdbx_description
1 polymer ?
#
loop_
_entity_poly.entity_id
_entity_poly.type
_entity_poly.pdbx_seq_one_letter_code
_entity_poly.pdbx_strand_id
1 'polypeptide(L)'
;LIAISITLGLTILKFIFYYLSGSIAVLSEAWHSFSDITTSVLVLFALWRSTSIARQREAQPEHETFDDPGKNRFRRFLRSTFGENIEITTSIIIGIILVSISATLIIKIFTVKAILIQKPLLTGIIFLTLSLGSYFLFKFLSEVGKSENSAALISDGLHSKGDMVCTSLTGASLVLYYFRFNIDKWVSLAIALFILSFGIEIIVNIIIHFYHKNKEFRMQYRFLEILNQALEKEIYLKFIGWINNRYSIDILKTRLVVQLVRLLKLSGCSLIALALFAVLYDIGFQVQMDEEAIIERFGKPLSKEPLQPGFHIKFPRPVDTVVREKTDSIRELYLGNVSKEAKKPLVWGMEHGEEIHFISGDNNFFNPYIIVHYKVSNLYKFLYNISSPETLIEDIAYKTLQGIFTSKAFYEIAITSRKEIEYLITGSLQKELNELEAGIEIINTNIKDIHPPVKISDAFERVIASYQIKEETINNALEYQNSMIPSSRGVAYSNVTNARAYVNEEIMKSKGAVVSYQSKLESYKNARSVIRKVLYFSHIV
;
A
#
# COMPACT_ATOMS: atom_id res chain seq x y z
N LEU A 1 -16.82 -43.24 21.87
CA LEU A 1 -17.44 -43.33 20.53
C LEU A 1 -18.35 -42.14 20.25
N ILE A 2 -19.43 -41.93 21.01
CA ILE A 2 -20.33 -40.77 20.84
C ILE A 2 -19.56 -39.44 20.85
N ALA A 3 -18.66 -39.24 21.81
CA ALA A 3 -17.82 -38.04 21.89
C ALA A 3 -16.96 -37.83 20.63
N ILE A 4 -16.36 -38.90 20.09
CA ILE A 4 -15.52 -38.87 18.88
C ILE A 4 -16.35 -38.53 17.64
N SER A 5 -17.57 -39.06 17.53
CA SER A 5 -18.47 -38.71 16.43
C SER A 5 -18.88 -37.24 16.48
N ILE A 6 -19.12 -36.69 17.67
CA ILE A 6 -19.46 -35.29 17.87
C ILE A 6 -18.25 -34.38 17.54
N THR A 7 -17.05 -34.68 18.05
CA THR A 7 -15.84 -33.91 17.72
C THR A 7 -15.50 -33.97 16.24
N LEU A 8 -15.66 -35.12 15.57
CA LEU A 8 -15.49 -35.23 14.13
C LEU A 8 -16.45 -34.30 13.37
N GLY A 9 -17.72 -34.27 13.75
CA GLY A 9 -18.71 -33.36 13.17
C GLY A 9 -18.33 -31.88 13.37
N LEU A 10 -17.92 -31.51 14.59
CA LEU A 10 -17.48 -30.14 14.91
C LEU A 10 -16.24 -29.75 14.08
N THR A 11 -15.25 -30.63 13.93
CA THR A 11 -14.03 -30.37 13.16
C THR A 11 -14.31 -30.18 11.68
N ILE A 12 -15.16 -31.01 11.07
CA ILE A 12 -15.56 -30.85 9.67
C ILE A 12 -16.22 -29.49 9.46
N LEU A 13 -17.11 -29.11 10.39
CA LEU A 13 -17.80 -27.82 10.33
C LEU A 13 -16.82 -26.64 10.45
N LYS A 14 -15.80 -26.73 11.32
CA LYS A 14 -14.74 -25.72 11.44
C LYS A 14 -13.97 -25.53 10.13
N PHE A 15 -13.62 -26.60 9.42
CA PHE A 15 -12.98 -26.50 8.09
C PHE A 15 -13.89 -25.85 7.03
N ILE A 16 -15.19 -26.17 7.03
CA ILE A 16 -16.15 -25.51 6.12
C ILE A 16 -16.18 -23.99 6.39
N PHE A 17 -16.25 -23.59 7.66
CA PHE A 17 -16.23 -22.16 8.01
C PHE A 17 -14.90 -21.47 7.76
N TYR A 18 -13.78 -22.19 7.76
CA TYR A 18 -12.51 -21.65 7.24
C TYR A 18 -12.65 -21.22 5.78
N TYR A 19 -13.15 -22.11 4.92
CA TYR A 19 -13.32 -21.80 3.49
C TYR A 19 -14.30 -20.64 3.25
N LEU A 20 -15.33 -20.50 4.09
CA LEU A 20 -16.31 -19.41 3.98
C LEU A 20 -15.82 -18.06 4.51
N SER A 21 -14.91 -18.06 5.50
CA SER A 21 -14.47 -16.82 6.18
C SER A 21 -13.08 -16.35 5.76
N GLY A 22 -12.18 -17.26 5.39
CA GLY A 22 -10.76 -16.99 5.16
C GLY A 22 -9.95 -16.68 6.42
N SER A 23 -10.54 -16.83 7.62
CA SER A 23 -9.87 -16.55 8.91
C SER A 23 -8.75 -17.55 9.21
N ILE A 24 -7.59 -17.06 9.64
CA ILE A 24 -6.46 -17.91 9.99
C ILE A 24 -6.65 -18.46 11.41
N ALA A 25 -7.34 -17.75 12.30
CA ALA A 25 -7.72 -18.29 13.61
C ALA A 25 -8.64 -19.51 13.48
N VAL A 26 -9.65 -19.43 12.61
CA VAL A 26 -10.55 -20.56 12.30
C VAL A 26 -9.79 -21.75 11.73
N LEU A 27 -8.79 -21.50 10.87
CA LEU A 27 -7.92 -22.56 10.34
C LEU A 27 -7.10 -23.23 11.44
N SER A 28 -6.46 -22.46 12.32
CA SER A 28 -5.66 -22.99 13.43
C SER A 28 -6.52 -23.82 14.38
N GLU A 29 -7.73 -23.35 14.67
CA GLU A 29 -8.69 -24.06 15.52
C GLU A 29 -9.21 -25.35 14.87
N ALA A 30 -9.42 -25.36 13.55
CA ALA A 30 -9.78 -26.58 12.82
C ALA A 30 -8.65 -27.63 12.85
N TRP A 31 -7.40 -27.19 12.69
CA TRP A 31 -6.22 -28.05 12.80
C TRP A 31 -5.96 -28.56 14.22
N HIS A 32 -6.26 -27.76 15.24
CA HIS A 32 -6.24 -28.20 16.64
C HIS A 32 -7.18 -29.39 16.83
N SER A 33 -8.47 -29.21 16.55
CA SER A 33 -9.46 -30.28 16.76
C SER A 33 -9.26 -31.47 15.82
N PHE A 34 -8.68 -31.28 14.63
CA PHE A 34 -8.28 -32.39 13.77
C PHE A 34 -7.18 -33.22 14.42
N SER A 35 -6.15 -32.56 14.96
CA SER A 35 -5.10 -33.26 15.70
C SER A 35 -5.69 -34.10 16.83
N ASP A 36 -6.62 -33.54 17.60
CA ASP A 36 -7.22 -34.22 18.75
C ASP A 36 -8.07 -35.44 18.37
N ILE A 37 -8.70 -35.41 17.20
CA ILE A 37 -9.34 -36.60 16.63
C ILE A 37 -8.31 -37.64 16.22
N THR A 38 -7.22 -37.22 15.55
CA THR A 38 -6.18 -38.16 15.11
C THR A 38 -5.50 -38.84 16.30
N THR A 39 -5.22 -38.11 17.38
CA THR A 39 -4.68 -38.68 18.62
C THR A 39 -5.67 -39.67 19.23
N SER A 40 -6.96 -39.30 19.35
CA SER A 40 -8.00 -40.14 19.92
C SER A 40 -8.24 -41.45 19.15
N VAL A 41 -8.30 -41.38 17.81
CA VAL A 41 -8.49 -42.56 16.94
C VAL A 41 -7.29 -43.49 17.01
N LEU A 42 -6.08 -42.94 17.00
CA LEU A 42 -4.85 -43.73 17.08
C LEU A 42 -4.67 -44.39 18.45
N VAL A 43 -5.03 -43.70 19.54
CA VAL A 43 -5.06 -44.26 20.90
C VAL A 43 -6.09 -45.40 20.98
N LEU A 44 -7.29 -45.21 20.43
CA LEU A 44 -8.28 -46.29 20.38
C LEU A 44 -7.80 -47.49 19.57
N PHE A 45 -7.14 -47.26 18.44
CA PHE A 45 -6.55 -48.34 17.65
C PHE A 45 -5.45 -49.09 18.42
N ALA A 46 -4.59 -48.37 19.15
CA ALA A 46 -3.58 -48.96 20.02
C ALA A 46 -4.22 -49.83 21.13
N LEU A 47 -5.25 -49.33 21.81
CA LEU A 47 -5.97 -50.04 22.87
C LEU A 47 -6.76 -51.25 22.33
N TRP A 48 -7.45 -51.10 21.20
CA TRP A 48 -8.17 -52.20 20.54
C TRP A 48 -7.22 -53.32 20.16
N ARG A 49 -6.04 -52.97 19.64
CA ARG A 49 -5.03 -53.97 19.28
C ARG A 49 -4.39 -54.61 20.51
N SER A 50 -4.07 -53.83 21.55
CA SER A 50 -3.55 -54.34 22.83
C SER A 50 -4.50 -55.37 23.46
N THR A 51 -5.80 -55.06 23.53
CA THR A 51 -6.82 -55.99 24.04
C THR A 51 -7.04 -57.21 23.15
N SER A 52 -6.94 -57.07 21.82
CA SER A 52 -7.00 -58.22 20.90
C SER A 52 -5.83 -59.19 21.06
N ILE A 53 -4.63 -58.68 21.37
CA ILE A 53 -3.43 -59.48 21.66
C ILE A 53 -3.57 -60.17 23.02
N ALA A 54 -4.12 -59.49 24.03
CA ALA A 54 -4.41 -60.07 25.34
C ALA A 54 -5.44 -61.21 25.25
N ARG A 55 -6.56 -61.02 24.53
CA ARG A 55 -7.56 -62.07 24.29
C ARG A 55 -7.01 -63.26 23.50
N GLN A 56 -6.09 -63.03 22.56
CA GLN A 56 -5.42 -64.13 21.84
C GLN A 56 -4.45 -64.92 22.75
N ARG A 57 -3.88 -64.30 23.78
CA ARG A 57 -3.03 -64.98 24.78
C ARG A 57 -3.86 -65.82 25.76
N GLU A 58 -5.06 -65.38 26.12
CA GLU A 58 -5.95 -66.13 27.02
C GLU A 58 -6.69 -67.29 26.33
N ALA A 59 -6.93 -67.21 25.02
CA ALA A 59 -7.68 -68.21 24.26
C ALA A 59 -6.85 -69.45 23.80
N GLN A 60 -5.53 -69.49 24.04
CA GLN A 60 -4.68 -70.64 23.73
C GLN A 60 -3.70 -70.92 24.88
N PRO A 61 -4.03 -71.84 25.81
CA PRO A 61 -3.02 -72.40 26.70
C PRO A 61 -2.06 -73.27 25.87
N GLU A 62 -0.77 -73.18 26.19
CA GLU A 62 0.34 -73.79 25.47
C GLU A 62 0.09 -75.25 25.07
N HIS A 63 -0.06 -75.48 23.76
CA HIS A 63 0.24 -76.77 23.15
C HIS A 63 1.34 -76.58 22.12
N GLU A 64 2.53 -77.08 22.45
CA GLU A 64 3.61 -77.31 21.51
C GLU A 64 3.14 -78.29 20.44
N THR A 65 2.80 -77.79 19.25
CA THR A 65 2.72 -78.65 18.06
C THR A 65 3.39 -77.98 16.86
N PHE A 66 4.11 -78.84 16.14
CA PHE A 66 5.01 -78.66 15.02
C PHE A 66 4.61 -77.58 13.98
N ASP A 67 5.62 -76.83 13.56
CA ASP A 67 5.58 -75.62 12.72
C ASP A 67 5.31 -75.95 11.22
N ASP A 68 4.36 -75.26 10.59
CA ASP A 68 4.17 -75.24 9.12
C ASP A 68 4.86 -73.98 8.53
N PRO A 69 5.96 -74.10 7.75
CA PRO A 69 6.83 -72.98 7.41
C PRO A 69 6.28 -72.01 6.35
N GLY A 70 5.10 -72.29 5.76
CA GLY A 70 4.55 -71.51 4.64
C GLY A 70 3.68 -70.30 5.01
N LYS A 71 2.89 -70.36 6.08
CA LYS A 71 1.85 -69.34 6.39
C LYS A 71 2.27 -68.24 7.35
N ASN A 72 3.43 -68.37 8.00
CA ASN A 72 3.84 -67.48 9.10
C ASN A 72 4.83 -66.38 8.73
N ARG A 73 5.18 -66.17 7.45
CA ARG A 73 6.18 -65.15 7.05
C ARG A 73 5.63 -63.72 7.16
N PHE A 74 4.38 -63.49 6.75
CA PHE A 74 3.70 -62.20 6.91
C PHE A 74 3.38 -61.89 8.38
N ARG A 75 2.99 -62.92 9.15
CA ARG A 75 2.72 -62.82 10.59
C ARG A 75 4.00 -62.55 11.39
N ARG A 76 5.14 -63.17 11.03
CA ARG A 76 6.47 -62.86 11.61
C ARG A 76 6.97 -61.49 11.21
N PHE A 77 6.80 -61.07 9.95
CA PHE A 77 7.18 -59.73 9.49
C PHE A 77 6.40 -58.63 10.22
N LEU A 78 5.08 -58.78 10.34
CA LEU A 78 4.26 -57.85 11.12
C LEU A 78 4.61 -57.84 12.62
N ARG A 79 4.98 -58.99 13.19
CA ARG A 79 5.39 -59.11 14.60
C ARG A 79 6.79 -58.53 14.85
N SER A 80 7.72 -58.64 13.90
CA SER A 80 9.06 -58.03 14.01
C SER A 80 9.06 -56.52 13.78
N THR A 81 8.15 -56.02 12.94
CA THR A 81 8.05 -54.58 12.66
C THR A 81 7.22 -53.82 13.70
N PHE A 82 6.22 -54.45 14.32
CA PHE A 82 5.25 -53.79 15.20
C PHE A 82 5.05 -54.48 16.56
N GLY A 83 5.98 -55.32 17.06
CA GLY A 83 5.69 -56.29 18.14
C GLY A 83 5.67 -55.79 19.59
N GLU A 84 6.50 -54.82 19.98
CA GLU A 84 6.62 -54.41 21.40
C GLU A 84 6.57 -52.89 21.65
N ASN A 85 6.59 -52.07 20.59
CA ASN A 85 6.69 -50.61 20.68
C ASN A 85 5.55 -49.89 19.93
N ILE A 86 4.35 -50.47 19.80
CA ILE A 86 3.26 -49.83 19.04
C ILE A 86 2.84 -48.52 19.70
N GLU A 87 2.66 -48.47 21.01
CA GLU A 87 2.27 -47.25 21.72
C GLU A 87 3.31 -46.14 21.58
N ILE A 88 4.59 -46.49 21.67
CA ILE A 88 5.71 -45.56 21.51
C ILE A 88 5.82 -45.07 20.07
N THR A 89 5.79 -45.97 19.08
CA THR A 89 5.85 -45.59 17.66
C THR A 89 4.66 -44.75 17.24
N THR A 90 3.45 -45.06 17.74
CA THR A 90 2.24 -44.27 17.48
C THR A 90 2.35 -42.87 18.11
N SER A 91 2.87 -42.76 19.33
CA SER A 91 3.06 -41.48 20.01
C SER A 91 4.13 -40.61 19.32
N ILE A 92 5.21 -41.20 18.77
CA ILE A 92 6.22 -40.48 17.99
C ILE A 92 5.60 -39.88 16.72
N ILE A 93 4.81 -40.68 15.98
CA ILE A 93 4.15 -40.24 14.75
C ILE A 93 3.22 -39.06 15.04
N ILE A 94 2.43 -39.14 16.13
CA ILE A 94 1.55 -38.05 16.57
C ILE A 94 2.35 -36.78 16.89
N GLY A 95 3.42 -36.89 17.66
CA GLY A 95 4.27 -35.74 18.01
C GLY A 95 4.85 -35.04 16.78
N ILE A 96 5.32 -35.81 15.78
CA ILE A 96 5.85 -35.25 14.52
C ILE A 96 4.77 -34.55 13.71
N ILE A 97 3.57 -35.14 13.61
CA ILE A 97 2.44 -34.55 12.88
C ILE A 97 2.04 -33.21 13.53
N LEU A 98 1.92 -33.17 14.86
CA LEU A 98 1.58 -31.98 15.63
C LEU A 98 2.59 -30.84 15.41
N VAL A 99 3.88 -31.14 15.52
CA VAL A 99 4.96 -30.16 15.29
C VAL A 99 4.94 -29.66 13.84
N SER A 100 4.71 -30.56 12.87
CA SER A 100 4.63 -30.19 11.45
C SER A 100 3.43 -29.27 11.17
N ILE A 101 2.23 -29.62 11.65
CA ILE A 101 1.03 -28.78 11.52
C ILE A 101 1.27 -27.41 12.14
N SER A 102 1.78 -27.36 13.37
CA SER A 102 2.05 -26.09 14.03
C SER A 102 3.07 -25.23 13.27
N ALA A 103 4.16 -25.83 12.78
CA ALA A 103 5.15 -25.12 11.97
C ALA A 103 4.54 -24.53 10.69
N THR A 104 3.68 -25.29 9.99
CA THR A 104 3.00 -24.78 8.79
C THR A 104 2.05 -23.62 9.09
N LEU A 105 1.34 -23.66 10.23
CA LEU A 105 0.48 -22.57 10.68
C LEU A 105 1.28 -21.31 11.00
N ILE A 106 2.38 -21.44 11.74
CA ILE A 106 3.27 -20.33 12.10
C ILE A 106 3.84 -19.67 10.84
N ILE A 107 4.36 -20.45 9.90
CA ILE A 107 4.84 -19.93 8.60
C ILE A 107 3.72 -19.17 7.89
N LYS A 108 2.52 -19.77 7.78
CA LYS A 108 1.37 -19.15 7.11
C LYS A 108 0.94 -17.82 7.75
N ILE A 109 0.99 -17.69 9.08
CA ILE A 109 0.66 -16.45 9.81
C ILE A 109 1.58 -15.28 9.40
N PHE A 110 2.87 -15.55 9.23
CA PHE A 110 3.89 -14.54 8.89
C PHE A 110 4.04 -14.28 7.39
N THR A 111 3.79 -15.27 6.52
CA THR A 111 3.97 -15.12 5.06
C THR A 111 2.76 -14.46 4.38
N VAL A 112 1.53 -14.70 4.86
CA VAL A 112 0.32 -14.21 4.18
C VAL A 112 -0.01 -12.77 4.62
N LYS A 113 -0.10 -11.85 3.64
CA LYS A 113 -0.59 -10.47 3.83
C LYS A 113 -2.02 -10.49 4.38
N ALA A 114 -2.44 -9.41 5.05
CA ALA A 114 -3.75 -9.35 5.72
C ALA A 114 -4.89 -9.75 4.76
N ILE A 115 -5.50 -10.91 5.01
CA ILE A 115 -6.67 -11.39 4.25
C ILE A 115 -7.89 -10.65 4.79
N LEU A 116 -8.74 -10.13 3.89
CA LEU A 116 -10.03 -9.58 4.28
C LEU A 116 -10.93 -10.74 4.74
N ILE A 117 -11.31 -10.77 6.01
CA ILE A 117 -12.17 -11.84 6.54
C ILE A 117 -13.58 -11.62 6.02
N GLN A 118 -14.14 -12.62 5.33
CA GLN A 118 -15.49 -12.58 4.80
C GLN A 118 -16.49 -12.94 5.90
N LYS A 119 -17.56 -12.13 6.04
CA LYS A 119 -18.65 -12.32 7.02
C LYS A 119 -18.16 -12.61 8.47
N PRO A 120 -17.29 -11.76 9.05
CA PRO A 120 -16.65 -12.02 10.34
C PRO A 120 -17.66 -12.16 11.49
N LEU A 121 -18.71 -11.34 11.53
CA LEU A 121 -19.73 -11.40 12.58
C LEU A 121 -20.49 -12.72 12.59
N LEU A 122 -20.92 -13.19 11.42
CA LEU A 122 -21.67 -14.45 11.28
C LEU A 122 -20.82 -15.63 11.72
N THR A 123 -19.58 -15.72 11.22
CA THR A 123 -18.65 -16.79 11.59
C THR A 123 -18.30 -16.72 13.08
N GLY A 124 -18.12 -15.52 13.63
CA GLY A 124 -17.84 -15.31 15.06
C GLY A 124 -18.96 -15.82 15.96
N ILE A 125 -20.22 -15.48 15.65
CA ILE A 125 -21.40 -15.98 16.40
C ILE A 125 -21.48 -17.51 16.30
N ILE A 126 -21.24 -18.09 15.12
CA ILE A 126 -21.24 -19.55 14.94
C ILE A 126 -20.14 -20.21 15.75
N PHE A 127 -18.93 -19.64 15.83
CA PHE A 127 -17.88 -20.20 16.67
C PHE A 127 -18.21 -20.11 18.16
N LEU A 128 -18.87 -19.03 18.61
CA LEU A 128 -19.38 -18.96 19.99
C LEU A 128 -20.46 -20.02 20.26
N THR A 129 -21.34 -20.32 19.29
CA THR A 129 -22.31 -21.41 19.46
C THR A 129 -21.66 -22.80 19.42
N LEU A 130 -20.62 -23.00 18.59
CA LEU A 130 -19.84 -24.24 18.59
C LEU A 130 -19.10 -24.46 19.91
N SER A 131 -18.60 -23.39 20.54
CA SER A 131 -17.98 -23.45 21.87
C SER A 131 -18.95 -24.00 22.93
N LEU A 132 -20.24 -23.65 22.86
CA LEU A 132 -21.26 -24.25 23.73
C LEU A 132 -21.39 -25.76 23.51
N GLY A 133 -21.24 -26.24 22.28
CA GLY A 133 -21.18 -27.67 21.96
C GLY A 133 -20.03 -28.37 22.69
N SER A 134 -18.82 -27.81 22.63
CA SER A 134 -17.66 -28.31 23.37
C SER A 134 -17.83 -28.23 24.89
N TYR A 135 -18.53 -27.21 25.40
CA TYR A 135 -18.88 -27.11 26.82
C TYR A 135 -19.80 -28.26 27.29
N PHE A 136 -20.85 -28.56 26.52
CA PHE A 136 -21.75 -29.67 26.84
C PHE A 136 -21.03 -31.01 26.80
N LEU A 137 -20.13 -31.18 25.83
CA LEU A 137 -19.31 -32.39 25.73
C LEU A 137 -18.34 -32.52 26.91
N PHE A 138 -17.67 -31.43 27.32
CA PHE A 138 -16.89 -31.38 28.57
C PHE A 138 -17.72 -31.79 29.78
N LYS A 139 -18.91 -31.21 29.95
CA LYS A 139 -19.78 -31.49 31.11
C LYS A 139 -20.23 -32.94 31.12
N PHE A 140 -20.71 -33.45 29.98
CA PHE A 140 -21.13 -34.84 29.82
C PHE A 140 -20.01 -35.82 30.14
N LEU A 141 -18.82 -35.64 29.54
CA LEU A 141 -17.67 -36.53 29.77
C LEU A 141 -17.18 -36.46 31.21
N SER A 142 -17.21 -35.28 31.83
CA SER A 142 -16.78 -35.11 33.23
C SER A 142 -17.76 -35.74 34.22
N GLU A 143 -19.07 -35.67 33.96
CA GLU A 143 -20.09 -36.28 34.81
C GLU A 143 -20.07 -37.81 34.69
N VAL A 144 -20.08 -38.34 33.46
CA VAL A 144 -19.98 -39.79 33.20
C VAL A 144 -18.64 -40.34 33.69
N GLY A 145 -17.54 -39.59 33.52
CA GLY A 145 -16.23 -39.98 34.02
C GLY A 145 -16.17 -40.08 35.54
N LYS A 146 -16.89 -39.23 36.27
CA LYS A 146 -17.00 -39.30 37.73
C LYS A 146 -17.90 -40.45 38.19
N SER A 147 -19.03 -40.70 37.52
CA SER A 147 -19.94 -41.79 37.89
C SER A 147 -19.32 -43.16 37.63
N GLU A 148 -18.56 -43.30 36.55
CA GLU A 148 -17.87 -44.54 36.15
C GLU A 148 -16.46 -44.67 36.75
N ASN A 149 -16.03 -43.70 37.58
CA ASN A 149 -14.69 -43.60 38.15
C ASN A 149 -13.56 -43.79 37.11
N SER A 150 -13.77 -43.23 35.91
CA SER A 150 -12.88 -43.39 34.76
C SER A 150 -12.01 -42.16 34.57
N ALA A 151 -10.73 -42.27 34.92
CA ALA A 151 -9.75 -41.22 34.73
C ALA A 151 -9.58 -40.82 33.25
N ALA A 152 -9.79 -41.75 32.32
CA ALA A 152 -9.72 -41.49 30.88
C ALA A 152 -10.86 -40.57 30.42
N LEU A 153 -12.10 -40.83 30.86
CA LEU A 153 -13.26 -39.99 30.55
C LEU A 153 -13.14 -38.59 31.16
N ILE A 154 -12.60 -38.49 32.38
CA ILE A 154 -12.33 -37.20 33.03
C ILE A 154 -11.25 -36.41 32.25
N SER A 155 -10.19 -37.09 31.80
CA SER A 155 -9.13 -36.47 30.99
C SER A 155 -9.66 -35.97 29.64
N ASP A 156 -10.52 -36.75 28.98
CA ASP A 156 -11.16 -36.39 27.71
C ASP A 156 -12.11 -35.18 27.88
N GLY A 157 -12.82 -35.12 29.01
CA GLY A 157 -13.57 -33.93 29.40
C GLY A 157 -12.68 -32.69 29.56
N LEU A 158 -11.57 -32.78 30.30
CA LEU A 158 -10.64 -31.67 30.48
C LEU A 158 -10.03 -31.19 29.16
N HIS A 159 -9.79 -32.09 28.21
CA HIS A 159 -9.32 -31.76 26.87
C HIS A 159 -10.40 -31.00 26.08
N SER A 160 -11.65 -31.45 26.14
CA SER A 160 -12.81 -30.78 25.54
C SER A 160 -13.08 -29.38 26.11
N LYS A 161 -12.68 -29.14 27.37
CA LYS A 161 -12.67 -27.79 27.98
C LYS A 161 -11.62 -26.88 27.33
N GLY A 162 -10.46 -27.43 26.95
CA GLY A 162 -9.45 -26.71 26.17
C GLY A 162 -10.00 -26.26 24.81
N ASP A 163 -10.63 -27.18 24.09
CA ASP A 163 -11.32 -26.90 22.82
C ASP A 163 -12.37 -25.81 22.95
N MET A 164 -13.19 -25.87 24.00
CA MET A 164 -14.19 -24.82 24.28
C MET A 164 -13.54 -23.43 24.36
N VAL A 165 -12.41 -23.30 25.07
CA VAL A 165 -11.70 -22.03 25.24
C VAL A 165 -11.13 -21.54 23.91
N CYS A 166 -10.46 -22.41 23.15
CA CYS A 166 -9.86 -22.04 21.86
C CYS A 166 -10.93 -21.67 20.82
N THR A 167 -12.01 -22.44 20.74
CA THR A 167 -13.18 -22.13 19.89
C THR A 167 -13.85 -20.82 20.32
N SER A 168 -13.99 -20.56 21.63
CA SER A 168 -14.55 -19.29 22.14
C SER A 168 -13.65 -18.09 21.81
N LEU A 169 -12.33 -18.26 21.93
CA LEU A 169 -11.36 -17.20 21.64
C LEU A 169 -11.36 -16.84 20.15
N THR A 170 -11.52 -17.85 19.29
CA THR A 170 -11.68 -17.70 17.84
C THR A 170 -13.00 -17.01 17.48
N GLY A 171 -14.10 -17.37 18.15
CA GLY A 171 -15.38 -16.68 17.99
C GLY A 171 -15.30 -15.20 18.39
N ALA A 172 -14.68 -14.93 19.55
CA ALA A 172 -14.46 -13.57 20.04
C ALA A 172 -13.55 -12.75 19.12
N SER A 173 -12.48 -13.33 18.56
CA SER A 173 -11.59 -12.62 17.64
C SER A 173 -12.29 -12.17 16.36
N LEU A 174 -13.23 -12.96 15.85
CA LEU A 174 -14.02 -12.63 14.67
C LEU A 174 -15.08 -11.56 14.94
N VAL A 175 -15.73 -11.61 16.11
CA VAL A 175 -16.63 -10.53 16.54
C VAL A 175 -15.85 -9.23 16.72
N LEU A 176 -14.65 -9.29 17.31
CA LEU A 176 -13.76 -8.13 17.44
C LEU A 176 -13.26 -7.60 16.09
N TYR A 177 -13.01 -8.49 15.12
CA TYR A 177 -12.67 -8.10 13.75
C TYR A 177 -13.79 -7.28 13.09
N TYR A 178 -15.06 -7.59 13.35
CA TYR A 178 -16.19 -6.77 12.88
C TYR A 178 -16.12 -5.32 13.41
N PHE A 179 -15.64 -5.13 14.64
CA PHE A 179 -15.37 -3.82 15.24
C PHE A 179 -13.99 -3.25 14.86
N ARG A 180 -13.35 -3.75 13.78
CA ARG A 180 -12.03 -3.36 13.27
C ARG A 180 -10.84 -3.67 14.19
N PHE A 181 -11.00 -4.56 15.17
CA PHE A 181 -9.88 -5.09 15.95
C PHE A 181 -9.33 -6.37 15.30
N ASN A 182 -8.21 -6.26 14.58
CA ASN A 182 -7.60 -7.41 13.92
C ASN A 182 -6.66 -8.19 14.86
N ILE A 183 -7.25 -9.04 15.70
CA ILE A 183 -6.51 -9.95 16.59
C ILE A 183 -6.48 -11.41 16.08
N ASP A 184 -7.05 -11.69 14.91
CA ASP A 184 -7.16 -13.03 14.31
C ASP A 184 -5.80 -13.73 14.21
N LYS A 185 -4.77 -12.99 13.77
CA LYS A 185 -3.39 -13.50 13.69
C LYS A 185 -2.79 -13.86 15.05
N TRP A 186 -3.07 -13.05 16.08
CA TRP A 186 -2.54 -13.27 17.42
C TRP A 186 -3.20 -14.46 18.11
N VAL A 187 -4.52 -14.61 17.93
CA VAL A 187 -5.27 -15.78 18.40
C VAL A 187 -4.81 -17.04 17.66
N SER A 188 -4.66 -16.96 16.34
CA SER A 188 -4.11 -18.04 15.52
C SER A 188 -2.70 -18.48 15.96
N LEU A 189 -1.84 -17.52 16.30
CA LEU A 189 -0.49 -17.78 16.82
C LEU A 189 -0.53 -18.46 18.19
N ALA A 190 -1.41 -17.99 19.10
CA ALA A 190 -1.57 -18.59 20.42
C ALA A 190 -2.01 -20.07 20.31
N ILE A 191 -2.97 -20.37 19.43
CA ILE A 191 -3.43 -21.74 19.17
C ILE A 191 -2.29 -22.57 18.56
N ALA A 192 -1.57 -22.04 17.57
CA ALA A 192 -0.45 -22.75 16.96
C ALA A 192 0.68 -23.09 17.96
N LEU A 193 1.04 -22.15 18.84
CA LEU A 193 2.01 -22.38 19.92
C LEU A 193 1.51 -23.40 20.95
N PHE A 194 0.22 -23.42 21.22
CA PHE A 194 -0.40 -24.43 22.08
C PHE A 194 -0.31 -25.84 21.48
N ILE A 195 -0.62 -25.99 20.18
CA ILE A 195 -0.42 -27.24 19.42
C ILE A 195 1.07 -27.66 19.42
N LEU A 196 1.98 -26.70 19.25
CA LEU A 196 3.43 -26.96 19.27
C LEU A 196 3.88 -27.51 20.62
N SER A 197 3.41 -26.89 21.70
CA SER A 197 3.71 -27.26 23.08
C SER A 197 3.32 -28.72 23.36
N PHE A 198 2.13 -29.15 22.92
CA PHE A 198 1.72 -30.55 23.01
C PHE A 198 2.57 -31.49 22.17
N GLY A 199 2.88 -31.13 20.93
CA GLY A 199 3.76 -31.94 20.07
C GLY A 199 5.13 -32.17 20.70
N ILE A 200 5.72 -31.13 21.31
CA ILE A 200 6.98 -31.21 22.03
C ILE A 200 6.84 -32.05 23.31
N GLU A 201 5.76 -31.87 24.09
CA GLU A 201 5.49 -32.62 25.32
C GLU A 201 5.47 -34.14 25.05
N ILE A 202 4.78 -34.56 24.00
CA ILE A 202 4.70 -35.97 23.60
C ILE A 202 6.10 -36.52 23.25
N ILE A 203 6.87 -35.78 22.45
CA ILE A 203 8.22 -36.21 22.05
C ILE A 203 9.16 -36.32 23.25
N VAL A 204 9.14 -35.35 24.17
CA VAL A 204 9.99 -35.34 25.36
C VAL A 204 9.64 -36.50 26.29
N ASN A 205 8.35 -36.74 26.54
CA ASN A 205 7.90 -37.84 27.38
C ASN A 205 8.32 -39.21 26.83
N ILE A 206 8.35 -39.38 25.51
CA ILE A 206 8.85 -40.59 24.85
C ILE A 206 10.37 -40.76 25.05
N ILE A 207 11.15 -39.69 24.88
CA ILE A 207 12.61 -39.71 25.07
C ILE A 207 12.96 -40.12 26.51
N ILE A 208 12.24 -39.60 27.50
CA ILE A 208 12.43 -39.93 28.91
C ILE A 208 12.06 -41.38 29.20
N HIS A 209 10.99 -41.89 28.60
CA HIS A 209 10.58 -43.29 28.73
C HIS A 209 11.65 -44.26 28.20
N PHE A 210 12.27 -43.95 27.07
CA PHE A 210 13.42 -44.73 26.56
C PHE A 210 14.63 -44.74 27.50
N TYR A 211 14.80 -43.69 28.30
CA TYR A 211 15.89 -43.58 29.26
C TYR A 211 15.63 -44.37 30.55
N HIS A 212 14.38 -44.44 31.02
CA HIS A 212 13.98 -45.17 32.22
C HIS A 212 13.30 -46.50 31.87
N LYS A 213 14.11 -47.48 31.44
CA LYS A 213 13.73 -48.78 30.84
C LYS A 213 12.76 -49.69 31.63
N ASN A 214 12.30 -49.33 32.82
CA ASN A 214 11.58 -50.21 33.76
C ASN A 214 10.30 -49.61 34.41
N LYS A 215 9.66 -48.59 33.83
CA LYS A 215 8.37 -48.08 34.33
C LYS A 215 7.31 -48.05 33.22
N GLU A 216 6.08 -48.45 33.57
CA GLU A 216 4.89 -48.32 32.71
C GLU A 216 4.82 -46.92 32.10
N PHE A 217 4.48 -46.82 30.81
CA PHE A 217 4.30 -45.53 30.13
C PHE A 217 3.16 -44.76 30.81
N ARG A 218 3.50 -43.73 31.58
CA ARG A 218 2.55 -42.77 32.15
C ARG A 218 2.96 -41.39 31.66
N MET A 219 1.99 -40.64 31.13
CA MET A 219 2.12 -39.21 30.84
C MET A 219 2.33 -38.48 32.17
N GLN A 220 3.57 -38.46 32.65
CA GLN A 220 3.91 -38.02 33.99
C GLN A 220 4.25 -36.52 34.06
N TYR A 221 4.59 -35.89 32.93
CA TYR A 221 5.06 -34.50 32.91
C TYR A 221 4.25 -33.66 31.92
N ARG A 222 3.67 -32.57 32.43
CA ARG A 222 2.99 -31.53 31.65
C ARG A 222 4.01 -30.48 31.20
N PHE A 223 3.83 -29.87 30.03
CA PHE A 223 4.78 -28.88 29.47
C PHE A 223 5.23 -27.79 30.46
N LEU A 224 4.33 -27.27 31.30
CA LEU A 224 4.69 -26.29 32.33
C LEU A 224 5.66 -26.84 33.40
N GLU A 225 5.56 -28.12 33.76
CA GLU A 225 6.45 -28.77 34.71
C GLU A 225 7.78 -29.16 34.06
N ILE A 226 7.77 -29.59 32.79
CA ILE A 226 8.98 -29.88 32.00
C ILE A 226 9.81 -28.60 31.80
N LEU A 227 9.18 -27.47 31.50
CA LEU A 227 9.86 -26.18 31.36
C LEU A 227 10.53 -25.78 32.69
N ASN A 228 9.83 -25.99 33.82
CA ASN A 228 10.32 -25.67 35.15
C ASN A 228 11.45 -26.61 35.60
N GLN A 229 11.38 -27.91 35.26
CA GLN A 229 12.42 -28.91 35.53
C GLN A 229 13.62 -28.81 34.57
N ALA A 230 13.42 -28.46 33.30
CA ALA A 230 14.52 -28.16 32.37
C ALA A 230 15.33 -26.93 32.83
N LEU A 231 14.73 -26.08 33.67
CA LEU A 231 15.38 -24.97 34.37
C LEU A 231 15.97 -25.37 35.74
N GLU A 232 15.80 -26.60 36.21
CA GLU A 232 16.42 -27.10 37.43
C GLU A 232 17.92 -27.39 37.24
N LYS A 233 18.70 -26.90 38.20
CA LYS A 233 20.16 -26.89 38.17
C LYS A 233 20.79 -28.28 38.07
N GLU A 234 20.13 -29.31 38.61
CA GLU A 234 20.68 -30.68 38.67
C GLU A 234 20.69 -31.40 37.32
N ILE A 235 19.68 -31.18 36.48
CA ILE A 235 19.57 -31.83 35.16
C ILE A 235 20.60 -31.24 34.19
N TYR A 236 20.80 -29.92 34.26
CA TYR A 236 21.81 -29.21 33.47
C TYR A 236 23.25 -29.68 33.79
N LEU A 237 23.56 -29.90 35.07
CA LEU A 237 24.87 -30.40 35.50
C LEU A 237 25.10 -31.86 35.08
N LYS A 238 24.07 -32.70 35.10
CA LYS A 238 24.14 -34.07 34.59
C LYS A 238 24.33 -34.12 33.07
N PHE A 239 23.62 -33.26 32.32
CA PHE A 239 23.76 -33.17 30.87
C PHE A 239 25.14 -32.66 30.45
N ILE A 240 25.67 -31.62 31.10
CA ILE A 240 27.03 -31.16 30.82
C ILE A 240 28.08 -32.16 31.29
N GLY A 241 27.87 -32.83 32.44
CA GLY A 241 28.74 -33.93 32.86
C GLY A 241 28.78 -35.07 31.84
N TRP A 242 27.64 -35.37 31.20
CA TRP A 242 27.56 -36.38 30.14
C TRP A 242 28.32 -35.94 28.87
N ILE A 243 28.19 -34.69 28.42
CA ILE A 243 28.93 -34.18 27.25
C ILE A 243 30.43 -34.09 27.56
N ASN A 244 30.80 -33.63 28.75
CA ASN A 244 32.18 -33.53 29.20
C ASN A 244 32.85 -34.91 29.23
N ASN A 245 32.15 -35.94 29.71
CA ASN A 245 32.64 -37.32 29.71
C ASN A 245 32.65 -37.97 28.31
N ARG A 246 31.79 -37.55 27.39
CA ARG A 246 31.69 -38.12 26.03
C ARG A 246 32.74 -37.52 25.07
N TYR A 247 33.04 -36.23 25.22
CA TYR A 247 33.88 -35.48 24.28
C TYR A 247 35.15 -34.89 24.91
N SER A 248 35.36 -35.05 26.22
CA SER A 248 36.53 -34.54 26.96
C SER A 248 36.71 -33.01 26.86
N ILE A 249 35.60 -32.27 26.76
CA ILE A 249 35.59 -30.79 26.68
C ILE A 249 34.93 -30.24 27.94
N ASP A 250 35.69 -29.49 28.74
CA ASP A 250 35.29 -28.86 30.01
C ASP A 250 34.36 -27.64 29.77
N ILE A 251 33.15 -27.91 29.28
CA ILE A 251 32.15 -26.91 28.84
C ILE A 251 31.69 -25.98 29.98
N LEU A 252 31.85 -26.40 31.24
CA LEU A 252 31.45 -25.61 32.42
C LEU A 252 32.32 -24.38 32.68
N LYS A 253 33.54 -24.29 32.12
CA LYS A 253 34.44 -23.14 32.31
C LYS A 253 34.30 -22.07 31.23
N THR A 254 33.55 -22.32 30.17
CA THR A 254 33.42 -21.39 29.05
C THR A 254 32.44 -20.26 29.39
N ARG A 255 32.91 -19.00 29.41
CA ARG A 255 32.10 -17.79 29.74
C ARG A 255 30.74 -17.73 29.00
N LEU A 256 30.69 -18.22 27.77
CA LEU A 256 29.51 -18.24 26.91
C LEU A 256 28.33 -19.02 27.51
N VAL A 257 28.62 -20.14 28.16
CA VAL A 257 27.61 -21.08 28.68
C VAL A 257 26.94 -20.51 29.94
N VAL A 258 27.72 -19.86 30.81
CA VAL A 258 27.21 -19.16 32.00
C VAL A 258 26.39 -17.91 31.62
N GLN A 259 26.76 -17.22 30.53
CA GLN A 259 26.00 -16.08 30.01
C GLN A 259 24.67 -16.50 29.36
N LEU A 260 24.65 -17.60 28.60
CA LEU A 260 23.44 -18.17 27.99
C LEU A 260 22.38 -18.56 29.04
N VAL A 261 22.79 -19.20 30.14
CA VAL A 261 21.87 -19.58 31.22
C VAL A 261 21.32 -18.37 31.99
N ARG A 262 22.10 -17.29 32.14
CA ARG A 262 21.60 -16.01 32.69
C ARG A 262 20.56 -15.36 31.78
N LEU A 263 20.79 -15.35 30.46
CA LEU A 263 19.85 -14.84 29.46
C LEU A 263 18.52 -15.61 29.45
N LEU A 264 18.59 -16.94 29.64
CA LEU A 264 17.40 -17.80 29.75
C LEU A 264 16.58 -17.55 31.04
N LYS A 265 17.20 -17.22 32.18
CA LYS A 265 16.45 -16.80 33.38
C LYS A 265 15.86 -15.39 33.27
N LEU A 266 16.48 -14.52 32.48
CA LEU A 266 15.88 -13.22 32.13
C LEU A 266 14.69 -13.38 31.19
N SER A 267 14.52 -14.49 30.46
CA SER A 267 13.54 -14.61 29.35
C SER A 267 12.09 -14.25 29.69
N GLY A 268 11.58 -14.57 30.90
CA GLY A 268 10.23 -14.18 31.33
C GLY A 268 10.08 -12.68 31.62
N CYS A 269 11.02 -12.08 32.35
CA CYS A 269 11.06 -10.63 32.57
C CYS A 269 11.50 -9.85 31.32
N SER A 270 12.28 -10.48 30.44
CA SER A 270 12.77 -9.95 29.18
C SER A 270 11.66 -9.91 28.14
N LEU A 271 10.74 -10.87 28.13
CA LEU A 271 9.54 -10.82 27.28
C LEU A 271 8.60 -9.69 27.72
N ILE A 272 8.40 -9.51 29.02
CA ILE A 272 7.60 -8.40 29.56
C ILE A 272 8.29 -7.06 29.29
N ALA A 273 9.60 -6.95 29.53
CA ALA A 273 10.38 -5.75 29.24
C ALA A 273 10.42 -5.42 27.74
N LEU A 274 10.47 -6.44 26.87
CA LEU A 274 10.46 -6.28 25.41
C LEU A 274 9.06 -5.89 24.90
N ALA A 275 7.98 -6.41 25.51
CA ALA A 275 6.63 -5.94 25.25
C ALA A 275 6.42 -4.49 25.71
N LEU A 276 6.92 -4.14 26.89
CA LEU A 276 6.86 -2.78 27.44
C LEU A 276 7.70 -1.80 26.62
N PHE A 277 8.87 -2.23 26.15
CA PHE A 277 9.71 -1.48 25.22
C PHE A 277 9.04 -1.31 23.85
N ALA A 278 8.39 -2.34 23.31
CA ALA A 278 7.65 -2.24 22.05
C ALA A 278 6.47 -1.26 22.16
N VAL A 279 5.76 -1.25 23.29
CA VAL A 279 4.70 -0.26 23.57
C VAL A 279 5.27 1.14 23.72
N LEU A 280 6.37 1.31 24.46
CA LEU A 280 7.06 2.60 24.63
C LEU A 280 7.63 3.14 23.32
N TYR A 281 8.09 2.27 22.43
CA TYR A 281 8.64 2.65 21.13
C TYR A 281 7.55 3.19 20.19
N ASP A 282 6.34 2.63 20.21
CA ASP A 282 5.21 3.08 19.36
C ASP A 282 4.58 4.41 19.82
N ILE A 283 4.99 4.95 20.98
CA ILE A 283 4.50 6.24 21.50
C ILE A 283 5.10 7.42 20.73
N GLY A 284 6.35 7.32 20.29
CA GLY A 284 7.04 8.39 19.58
C GLY A 284 6.95 8.23 18.07
N PHE A 285 6.64 9.31 17.35
CA PHE A 285 6.74 9.35 15.90
C PHE A 285 7.27 10.69 15.40
N GLN A 286 7.84 10.67 14.20
CA GLN A 286 8.37 11.85 13.54
C GLN A 286 7.56 12.13 12.27
N VAL A 287 7.27 13.41 12.05
CA VAL A 287 6.71 13.97 10.82
C VAL A 287 7.86 14.64 10.05
N GLN A 288 8.01 14.31 8.77
CA GLN A 288 9.07 14.86 7.91
C GLN A 288 8.78 16.32 7.52
N MET A 289 9.77 17.00 6.95
CA MET A 289 9.64 18.42 6.56
C MET A 289 8.66 18.64 5.39
N ASP A 290 8.47 17.65 4.53
CA ASP A 290 7.56 17.65 3.39
C ASP A 290 6.19 17.02 3.70
N GLU A 291 5.97 16.62 4.96
CA GLU A 291 4.80 15.88 5.41
C GLU A 291 4.01 16.66 6.47
N GLU A 292 2.70 16.47 6.45
CA GLU A 292 1.81 16.82 7.55
C GLU A 292 1.12 15.55 8.07
N ALA A 293 0.70 15.59 9.33
CA ALA A 293 0.07 14.43 9.96
C ALA A 293 -1.20 14.77 10.74
N ILE A 294 -2.16 13.86 10.75
CA ILE A 294 -3.34 13.92 11.62
C ILE A 294 -3.36 12.69 12.51
N ILE A 295 -3.54 12.91 13.81
CA ILE A 295 -3.77 11.84 14.78
C ILE A 295 -5.26 11.54 14.83
N GLU A 296 -5.60 10.29 14.61
CA GLU A 296 -6.93 9.74 14.77
C GLU A 296 -7.00 8.95 16.07
N ARG A 297 -7.93 9.30 16.96
CA ARG A 297 -8.22 8.54 18.17
C ARG A 297 -9.44 7.66 17.94
N PHE A 298 -9.27 6.35 18.02
CA PHE A 298 -10.31 5.36 17.68
C PHE A 298 -10.96 5.64 16.30
N GLY A 299 -10.17 6.10 15.33
CA GLY A 299 -10.62 6.43 13.98
C GLY A 299 -11.32 7.78 13.82
N LYS A 300 -11.36 8.63 14.85
CA LYS A 300 -11.83 10.03 14.74
C LYS A 300 -10.64 10.99 14.79
N PRO A 301 -10.52 11.97 13.87
CA PRO A 301 -9.45 12.96 13.92
C PRO A 301 -9.55 13.78 15.22
N LEU A 302 -8.44 13.92 15.94
CA LEU A 302 -8.38 14.63 17.22
C LEU A 302 -8.48 16.16 17.04
N SER A 303 -7.92 16.67 15.95
CA SER A 303 -7.92 18.09 15.57
C SER A 303 -8.14 18.23 14.07
N LYS A 304 -8.68 19.39 13.68
CA LYS A 304 -8.75 19.81 12.28
C LYS A 304 -7.44 20.39 11.77
N GLU A 305 -6.59 20.84 12.69
CA GLU A 305 -5.28 21.37 12.37
C GLU A 305 -4.27 20.22 12.27
N PRO A 306 -3.55 20.09 11.14
CA PRO A 306 -2.52 19.08 10.98
C PRO A 306 -1.30 19.39 11.85
N LEU A 307 -0.63 18.33 12.29
CA LEU A 307 0.65 18.41 12.96
C LEU A 307 1.73 18.79 11.96
N GLN A 308 2.47 19.84 12.32
CA GLN A 308 3.61 20.34 11.58
C GLN A 308 4.84 19.42 11.70
N PRO A 309 5.84 19.56 10.81
CA PRO A 309 7.08 18.80 10.87
C PRO A 309 7.74 18.84 12.25
N GLY A 310 8.14 17.67 12.76
CA GLY A 310 8.71 17.56 14.11
C GLY A 310 8.48 16.21 14.77
N PHE A 311 8.97 16.08 16.01
CA PHE A 311 8.75 14.91 16.84
C PHE A 311 7.47 15.09 17.65
N HIS A 312 6.59 14.09 17.58
CA HIS A 312 5.28 14.09 18.23
C HIS A 312 5.07 12.79 19.01
N ILE A 313 4.17 12.88 19.99
CA ILE A 313 3.83 11.78 20.89
C ILE A 313 2.37 11.39 20.65
N LYS A 314 2.09 10.09 20.60
CA LYS A 314 0.75 9.52 20.50
C LYS A 314 0.55 8.41 21.53
N PHE A 315 -0.70 8.05 21.79
CA PHE A 315 -0.96 6.79 22.49
C PHE A 315 -0.59 5.59 21.60
N PRO A 316 -0.10 4.50 22.20
CA PRO A 316 0.22 3.30 21.45
C PRO A 316 -1.05 2.74 20.79
N ARG A 317 -0.87 2.10 19.63
CA ARG A 317 -1.99 1.44 18.93
C ARG A 317 -2.66 0.44 19.90
N PRO A 318 -4.01 0.39 19.97
CA PRO A 318 -4.97 0.89 18.97
C PRO A 318 -5.64 2.23 19.30
N VAL A 319 -5.21 2.95 20.35
CA VAL A 319 -5.90 4.18 20.78
C VAL A 319 -5.73 5.27 19.73
N ASP A 320 -4.48 5.55 19.34
CA ASP A 320 -4.16 6.57 18.34
C ASP A 320 -3.52 5.94 17.09
N THR A 321 -4.03 6.33 15.91
CA THR A 321 -3.43 6.08 14.59
C THR A 321 -2.96 7.40 14.00
N VAL A 322 -1.87 7.36 13.22
CA VAL A 322 -1.33 8.57 12.56
C VAL A 322 -1.46 8.38 11.06
N VAL A 323 -2.18 9.28 10.43
CA VAL A 323 -2.24 9.42 8.98
C VAL A 323 -1.27 10.53 8.59
N ARG A 324 -0.36 10.24 7.66
CA ARG A 324 0.69 11.15 7.18
C ARG A 324 0.57 11.25 5.68
N GLU A 325 0.68 12.46 5.16
CA GLU A 325 0.66 12.73 3.72
C GLU A 325 1.69 13.79 3.38
N LYS A 326 2.27 13.65 2.19
CA LYS A 326 3.18 14.65 1.63
C LYS A 326 2.35 15.80 1.07
N THR A 327 2.23 16.88 1.83
CA THR A 327 1.44 18.06 1.47
C THR A 327 2.24 19.06 0.64
N ASP A 328 3.54 19.18 0.91
CA ASP A 328 4.43 20.13 0.23
C ASP A 328 4.98 19.60 -1.11
N SER A 329 4.69 18.34 -1.44
CA SER A 329 5.04 17.73 -2.73
C SER A 329 4.02 18.09 -3.82
N ILE A 330 4.52 18.59 -4.95
CA ILE A 330 3.71 18.81 -6.15
C ILE A 330 3.45 17.45 -6.81
N ARG A 331 2.17 17.13 -6.99
CA ARG A 331 1.67 15.93 -7.66
C ARG A 331 1.23 16.29 -9.07
N GLU A 332 1.36 15.34 -9.98
CA GLU A 332 0.98 15.49 -11.39
C GLU A 332 -0.24 14.62 -11.67
N LEU A 333 -1.28 15.21 -12.25
CA LEU A 333 -2.42 14.51 -12.81
C LEU A 333 -2.38 14.66 -14.32
N TYR A 334 -2.31 13.52 -15.00
CA TYR A 334 -2.29 13.47 -16.46
C TYR A 334 -3.71 13.26 -16.97
N LEU A 335 -4.14 14.10 -17.92
CA LEU A 335 -5.49 14.10 -18.47
C LEU A 335 -5.45 14.00 -19.99
N GLY A 336 -6.44 13.31 -20.55
CA GLY A 336 -6.58 13.12 -21.99
C GLY A 336 -5.71 11.97 -22.50
N ASN A 337 -5.02 12.17 -23.61
CA ASN A 337 -4.26 11.11 -24.28
C ASN A 337 -2.84 11.04 -23.70
N VAL A 338 -2.61 10.08 -22.79
CA VAL A 338 -1.33 9.91 -22.07
C VAL A 338 -0.59 8.72 -22.65
N SER A 339 0.60 8.96 -23.21
CA SER A 339 1.50 7.88 -23.63
C SER A 339 1.84 6.96 -22.45
N LYS A 340 1.65 5.64 -22.62
CA LYS A 340 2.11 4.61 -21.67
C LYS A 340 3.63 4.69 -21.37
N GLU A 341 4.38 5.38 -22.23
CA GLU A 341 5.80 5.67 -22.07
C GLU A 341 6.00 7.20 -21.98
N ALA A 342 6.14 7.72 -20.75
CA ALA A 342 6.24 9.16 -20.41
C ALA A 342 7.40 9.95 -21.06
N LYS A 343 8.19 9.34 -21.97
CA LYS A 343 9.40 9.92 -22.56
C LYS A 343 9.36 10.10 -24.09
N LYS A 344 8.29 9.71 -24.78
CA LYS A 344 8.18 9.90 -26.24
C LYS A 344 7.34 11.14 -26.56
N PRO A 345 7.77 12.01 -27.48
CA PRO A 345 6.92 13.09 -27.98
C PRO A 345 5.69 12.48 -28.65
N LEU A 346 4.50 13.01 -28.33
CA LEU A 346 3.26 12.62 -28.98
C LEU A 346 3.31 13.13 -30.43
N VAL A 347 3.18 12.25 -31.41
CA VAL A 347 3.23 12.60 -32.84
C VAL A 347 1.84 12.49 -33.41
N TRP A 348 1.32 13.54 -34.06
CA TRP A 348 -0.07 13.63 -34.57
C TRP A 348 -0.52 12.44 -35.46
N GLY A 349 0.41 11.63 -35.98
CA GLY A 349 0.17 10.47 -36.84
C GLY A 349 0.10 9.08 -36.16
N MET A 350 0.15 8.98 -34.82
CA MET A 350 0.13 7.69 -34.10
C MET A 350 -0.89 7.68 -32.95
N GLU A 351 -1.47 6.52 -32.65
CA GLU A 351 -2.34 6.33 -31.47
C GLU A 351 -1.49 6.16 -30.20
N HIS A 352 -1.87 6.82 -29.10
CA HIS A 352 -1.02 6.91 -27.89
C HIS A 352 -1.56 6.21 -26.63
N GLY A 353 -2.47 5.25 -26.73
CA GLY A 353 -2.99 4.51 -25.58
C GLY A 353 -4.51 4.62 -25.45
N GLU A 354 -5.02 4.99 -24.27
CA GLU A 354 -6.43 5.35 -24.11
C GLU A 354 -6.63 6.80 -24.53
N GLU A 355 -7.22 7.00 -25.72
CA GLU A 355 -7.47 8.33 -26.26
C GLU A 355 -8.84 8.83 -25.80
N ILE A 356 -8.86 9.88 -24.99
CA ILE A 356 -10.11 10.58 -24.62
C ILE A 356 -10.33 11.72 -25.60
N HIS A 357 -11.42 11.61 -26.36
CA HIS A 357 -11.81 12.61 -27.35
C HIS A 357 -12.60 13.75 -26.71
N PHE A 358 -12.18 14.97 -27.02
CA PHE A 358 -12.91 16.20 -26.68
C PHE A 358 -13.49 16.82 -27.94
N ILE A 359 -14.48 17.68 -27.77
CA ILE A 359 -15.09 18.45 -28.84
C ILE A 359 -14.92 19.94 -28.58
N SER A 360 -14.52 20.69 -29.61
CA SER A 360 -14.45 22.14 -29.59
C SER A 360 -15.82 22.77 -29.92
N GLY A 361 -15.98 24.07 -29.64
CA GLY A 361 -17.20 24.81 -29.96
C GLY A 361 -17.53 24.91 -31.46
N ASP A 362 -16.56 24.67 -32.32
CA ASP A 362 -16.71 24.57 -33.78
C ASP A 362 -16.81 23.11 -34.28
N ASN A 363 -17.21 22.19 -33.40
CA ASN A 363 -17.48 20.77 -33.69
C ASN A 363 -16.29 19.96 -34.23
N ASN A 364 -15.07 20.30 -33.81
CA ASN A 364 -13.88 19.50 -34.13
C ASN A 364 -13.58 18.55 -32.98
N PHE A 365 -13.38 17.28 -33.30
CA PHE A 365 -12.84 16.30 -32.35
C PHE A 365 -11.33 16.47 -32.24
N PHE A 366 -10.81 16.40 -31.02
CA PHE A 366 -9.37 16.45 -30.75
C PHE A 366 -9.01 15.73 -29.45
N ASN A 367 -7.73 15.42 -29.34
CA ASN A 367 -7.13 14.68 -28.22
C ASN A 367 -6.08 15.58 -27.56
N PRO A 368 -6.38 16.17 -26.40
CA PRO A 368 -5.41 16.96 -25.65
C PRO A 368 -4.56 16.05 -24.76
N TYR A 369 -3.32 16.46 -24.51
CA TYR A 369 -2.46 15.93 -23.45
C TYR A 369 -2.18 17.04 -22.45
N ILE A 370 -2.76 16.93 -21.26
CA ILE A 370 -2.75 17.99 -20.25
C ILE A 370 -2.16 17.43 -18.97
N ILE A 371 -1.32 18.23 -18.32
CA ILE A 371 -0.79 17.93 -16.99
C ILE A 371 -1.27 19.01 -16.03
N VAL A 372 -2.02 18.60 -15.02
CA VAL A 372 -2.41 19.46 -13.90
C VAL A 372 -1.45 19.20 -12.75
N HIS A 373 -0.73 20.23 -12.34
CA HIS A 373 0.09 20.18 -11.13
C HIS A 373 -0.72 20.69 -9.95
N TYR A 374 -0.80 19.90 -8.91
CA TYR A 374 -1.54 20.23 -7.70
C TYR A 374 -0.75 19.82 -6.46
N LYS A 375 -1.09 20.43 -5.33
CA LYS A 375 -0.58 20.01 -4.02
C LYS A 375 -1.73 20.02 -3.01
N VAL A 376 -1.51 19.36 -1.88
CA VAL A 376 -2.50 19.33 -0.80
C VAL A 376 -2.31 20.59 0.04
N SER A 377 -3.30 21.48 0.05
CA SER A 377 -3.26 22.73 0.82
C SER A 377 -3.84 22.60 2.21
N ASN A 378 -4.78 21.67 2.41
CA ASN A 378 -5.34 21.37 3.72
C ASN A 378 -5.54 19.86 3.88
N LEU A 379 -4.70 19.24 4.70
CA LEU A 379 -4.69 17.79 4.90
C LEU A 379 -6.01 17.25 5.46
N TYR A 380 -6.64 17.96 6.40
CA TYR A 380 -7.90 17.51 7.00
C TYR A 380 -9.02 17.43 5.96
N LYS A 381 -9.17 18.48 5.15
CA LYS A 381 -10.16 18.53 4.07
C LYS A 381 -9.89 17.41 3.05
N PHE A 382 -8.64 17.24 2.65
CA PHE A 382 -8.22 16.22 1.70
C PHE A 382 -8.55 14.79 2.15
N LEU A 383 -8.34 14.46 3.43
CA LEU A 383 -8.55 13.11 3.97
C LEU A 383 -10.01 12.80 4.36
N TYR A 384 -10.76 13.80 4.83
CA TYR A 384 -12.05 13.54 5.49
C TYR A 384 -13.27 14.12 4.77
N ASN A 385 -13.11 15.14 3.92
CA ASN A 385 -14.24 15.66 3.15
C ASN A 385 -14.49 14.84 1.87
N ILE A 386 -13.47 14.14 1.36
CA ILE A 386 -13.54 13.39 0.11
C ILE A 386 -13.15 11.94 0.34
N SER A 387 -13.92 11.00 -0.22
CA SER A 387 -13.62 9.57 -0.11
C SER A 387 -12.49 9.10 -1.04
N SER A 388 -12.34 9.74 -2.20
CA SER A 388 -11.31 9.39 -3.21
C SER A 388 -10.87 10.68 -3.92
N PRO A 389 -9.83 11.36 -3.42
CA PRO A 389 -9.45 12.68 -3.91
C PRO A 389 -8.89 12.63 -5.34
N GLU A 390 -8.13 11.60 -5.69
CA GLU A 390 -7.55 11.48 -7.03
C GLU A 390 -8.62 11.37 -8.12
N THR A 391 -9.61 10.50 -7.93
CA THR A 391 -10.72 10.34 -8.88
C THR A 391 -11.60 11.59 -8.94
N LEU A 392 -11.81 12.25 -7.80
CA LEU A 392 -12.60 13.48 -7.77
C LEU A 392 -11.93 14.60 -8.57
N ILE A 393 -10.62 14.82 -8.38
CA ILE A 393 -9.89 15.84 -9.15
C ILE A 393 -9.98 15.51 -10.64
N GLU A 394 -9.81 14.25 -11.02
CA GLU A 394 -9.89 13.79 -12.40
C GLU A 394 -11.27 14.07 -13.01
N ASP A 395 -12.36 13.69 -12.35
CA ASP A 395 -13.73 13.92 -12.80
C ASP A 395 -14.06 15.41 -12.97
N ILE A 396 -13.66 16.24 -11.98
CA ILE A 396 -13.84 17.70 -12.02
C ILE A 396 -13.01 18.30 -13.14
N ALA A 397 -11.79 17.81 -13.33
CA ALA A 397 -10.92 18.28 -14.39
C ALA A 397 -11.54 17.99 -15.76
N TYR A 398 -12.02 16.77 -16.01
CA TYR A 398 -12.69 16.42 -17.26
C TYR A 398 -13.93 17.28 -17.52
N LYS A 399 -14.78 17.46 -16.50
CA LYS A 399 -15.95 18.34 -16.59
C LYS A 399 -15.56 19.78 -16.93
N THR A 400 -14.55 20.32 -16.25
CA THR A 400 -14.06 21.69 -16.45
C THR A 400 -13.47 21.87 -17.84
N LEU A 401 -12.60 20.95 -18.26
CA LEU A 401 -12.00 20.92 -19.59
C LEU A 401 -13.06 20.85 -20.69
N GLN A 402 -14.04 19.95 -20.56
CA GLN A 402 -15.12 19.81 -21.53
C GLN A 402 -15.94 21.10 -21.69
N GLY A 403 -16.28 21.77 -20.58
CA GLY A 403 -17.00 23.04 -20.61
C GLY A 403 -16.21 24.16 -21.29
N ILE A 404 -14.91 24.26 -21.00
CA ILE A 404 -14.03 25.27 -21.60
C ILE A 404 -13.84 25.01 -23.08
N PHE A 405 -13.52 23.78 -23.47
CA PHE A 405 -13.26 23.43 -24.87
C PHE A 405 -14.49 23.58 -25.76
N THR A 406 -15.67 23.25 -25.26
CA THR A 406 -16.92 23.42 -26.01
C THR A 406 -17.27 24.91 -26.22
N SER A 407 -16.67 25.83 -25.45
CA SER A 407 -16.88 27.27 -25.60
C SER A 407 -15.92 27.97 -26.57
N LYS A 408 -14.93 27.24 -27.10
CA LYS A 408 -13.83 27.81 -27.91
C LYS A 408 -13.66 27.07 -29.24
N ALA A 409 -13.28 27.79 -30.28
CA ALA A 409 -12.94 27.18 -31.57
C ALA A 409 -11.61 26.41 -31.45
N PHE A 410 -11.47 25.29 -32.18
CA PHE A 410 -10.28 24.43 -32.10
C PHE A 410 -8.97 25.21 -32.34
N TYR A 411 -8.97 26.12 -33.32
CA TYR A 411 -7.79 26.94 -33.65
C TYR A 411 -7.31 27.81 -32.48
N GLU A 412 -8.24 28.39 -31.70
CA GLU A 412 -7.90 29.20 -30.53
C GLU A 412 -7.23 28.36 -29.44
N ILE A 413 -7.72 27.13 -29.26
CA ILE A 413 -7.17 26.16 -28.30
C ILE A 413 -5.80 25.66 -28.76
N ALA A 414 -5.66 25.32 -30.03
CA ALA A 414 -4.45 24.71 -30.57
C ALA A 414 -3.28 25.70 -30.73
N ILE A 415 -3.53 26.98 -31.04
CA ILE A 415 -2.48 27.90 -31.50
C ILE A 415 -2.44 29.21 -30.71
N THR A 416 -3.52 29.99 -30.70
CA THR A 416 -3.43 31.43 -30.34
C THR A 416 -3.48 31.69 -28.83
N SER A 417 -4.31 30.96 -28.07
CA SER A 417 -4.64 31.31 -26.68
C SER A 417 -4.27 30.24 -25.66
N ARG A 418 -3.25 29.39 -25.91
CA ARG A 418 -2.88 28.28 -25.01
C ARG A 418 -2.67 28.74 -23.55
N LYS A 419 -1.86 29.78 -23.32
CA LYS A 419 -1.58 30.29 -21.95
C LYS A 419 -2.82 30.88 -21.27
N GLU A 420 -3.66 31.56 -22.03
CA GLU A 420 -4.91 32.14 -21.51
C GLU A 420 -5.89 31.04 -21.11
N ILE A 421 -5.98 29.98 -21.94
CA ILE A 421 -6.80 28.81 -21.66
C ILE A 421 -6.25 28.04 -20.46
N GLU A 422 -4.94 27.83 -20.34
CA GLU A 422 -4.29 27.22 -19.16
C GLU A 422 -4.62 27.98 -17.87
N TYR A 423 -4.57 29.31 -17.91
CA TYR A 423 -4.94 30.17 -16.78
C TYR A 423 -6.43 30.02 -16.43
N LEU A 424 -7.30 30.01 -17.45
CA LEU A 424 -8.74 29.87 -17.27
C LEU A 424 -9.12 28.49 -16.73
N ILE A 425 -8.48 27.41 -17.21
CA ILE A 425 -8.63 26.05 -16.67
C ILE A 425 -8.19 26.02 -15.21
N THR A 426 -7.00 26.53 -14.91
CA THR A 426 -6.44 26.57 -13.54
C THR A 426 -7.39 27.28 -12.58
N GLY A 427 -7.88 28.47 -12.95
CA GLY A 427 -8.81 29.24 -12.13
C GLY A 427 -10.17 28.57 -11.95
N SER A 428 -10.72 27.98 -13.02
CA SER A 428 -12.02 27.30 -12.97
C SER A 428 -11.96 26.02 -12.12
N LEU A 429 -10.90 25.23 -12.30
CA LEU A 429 -10.67 23.99 -11.57
C LEU A 429 -10.43 24.26 -10.08
N GLN A 430 -9.63 25.29 -9.74
CA GLN A 430 -9.47 25.73 -8.36
C GLN A 430 -10.80 26.18 -7.73
N LYS A 431 -11.65 26.89 -8.48
CA LYS A 431 -12.95 27.33 -8.00
C LYS A 431 -13.85 26.15 -7.66
N GLU A 432 -13.99 25.17 -8.56
CA GLU A 432 -14.82 23.98 -8.32
C GLU A 432 -14.29 23.15 -7.12
N LEU A 433 -12.97 22.96 -7.00
CA LEU A 433 -12.38 22.25 -5.87
C LEU A 433 -12.55 23.00 -4.53
N ASN A 434 -12.54 24.33 -4.56
CA ASN A 434 -12.81 25.14 -3.37
C ASN A 434 -14.27 25.02 -2.91
N GLU A 435 -15.22 25.01 -3.85
CA GLU A 435 -16.66 24.82 -3.57
C GLU A 435 -16.94 23.46 -2.92
N LEU A 436 -16.17 22.43 -3.30
CA LEU A 436 -16.24 21.09 -2.71
C LEU A 436 -15.41 20.93 -1.44
N GLU A 437 -14.75 21.99 -0.99
CA GLU A 437 -13.83 21.99 0.14
C GLU A 437 -12.79 20.87 0.08
N ALA A 438 -12.19 20.69 -1.10
CA ALA A 438 -11.35 19.53 -1.39
C ALA A 438 -9.98 19.53 -0.67
N GLY A 439 -9.53 20.70 -0.18
CA GLY A 439 -8.22 20.85 0.45
C GLY A 439 -7.04 20.72 -0.53
N ILE A 440 -7.29 21.00 -1.82
CA ILE A 440 -6.32 20.91 -2.91
C ILE A 440 -6.08 22.29 -3.49
N GLU A 441 -4.82 22.59 -3.78
CA GLU A 441 -4.38 23.79 -4.48
C GLU A 441 -3.80 23.40 -5.83
N ILE A 442 -4.31 24.02 -6.89
CA ILE A 442 -3.83 23.86 -8.25
C ILE A 442 -2.72 24.90 -8.48
N ILE A 443 -1.52 24.40 -8.76
CA ILE A 443 -0.35 25.24 -9.01
C ILE A 443 -0.40 25.78 -10.43
N ASN A 444 -0.56 24.90 -11.41
CA ASN A 444 -0.75 25.25 -12.81
C ASN A 444 -1.31 24.07 -13.61
N THR A 445 -1.87 24.42 -14.77
CA THR A 445 -2.28 23.46 -15.80
C THR A 445 -1.44 23.71 -17.04
N ASN A 446 -0.88 22.65 -17.60
CA ASN A 446 -0.03 22.72 -18.79
C ASN A 446 -0.62 21.87 -19.90
N ILE A 447 -0.89 22.48 -21.06
CA ILE A 447 -1.29 21.80 -22.28
C ILE A 447 -0.02 21.41 -23.03
N LYS A 448 0.38 20.14 -22.91
CA LYS A 448 1.59 19.61 -23.55
C LYS A 448 1.41 19.44 -25.04
N ASP A 449 0.29 18.86 -25.46
CA ASP A 449 -0.03 18.67 -26.86
C ASP A 449 -1.54 18.68 -27.09
N ILE A 450 -1.97 18.99 -28.31
CA ILE A 450 -3.33 18.87 -28.78
C ILE A 450 -3.24 18.39 -30.22
N HIS A 451 -3.81 17.24 -30.52
CA HIS A 451 -3.84 16.73 -31.89
C HIS A 451 -5.26 16.32 -32.31
N PRO A 452 -5.64 16.52 -33.58
CA PRO A 452 -6.85 15.94 -34.14
C PRO A 452 -6.69 14.41 -34.26
N PRO A 453 -7.80 13.68 -34.48
CA PRO A 453 -7.76 12.27 -34.83
C PRO A 453 -6.85 12.02 -36.05
N VAL A 454 -6.05 10.96 -35.98
CA VAL A 454 -5.03 10.62 -37.00
C VAL A 454 -5.61 10.56 -38.42
N LYS A 455 -6.85 10.09 -38.57
CA LYS A 455 -7.51 9.93 -39.88
C LYS A 455 -7.74 11.24 -40.64
N ILE A 456 -7.73 12.39 -39.95
CA ILE A 456 -8.06 13.70 -40.51
C ILE A 456 -6.95 14.74 -40.30
N SER A 457 -5.79 14.34 -39.78
CA SER A 457 -4.66 15.24 -39.49
C SER A 457 -4.27 16.10 -40.70
N ASP A 458 -4.15 15.51 -41.88
CA ASP A 458 -3.71 16.20 -43.11
C ASP A 458 -4.69 17.30 -43.54
N ALA A 459 -5.99 17.08 -43.30
CA ALA A 459 -7.01 18.08 -43.59
C ALA A 459 -6.94 19.25 -42.60
N PHE A 460 -6.70 18.96 -41.32
CA PHE A 460 -6.50 19.97 -40.28
C PHE A 460 -5.23 20.80 -40.52
N GLU A 461 -4.14 20.16 -40.92
CA GLU A 461 -2.90 20.86 -41.25
C GLU A 461 -3.10 21.86 -42.38
N ARG A 462 -3.83 21.49 -43.44
CA ARG A 462 -4.18 22.42 -44.53
C ARG A 462 -5.04 23.60 -44.05
N VAL A 463 -5.98 23.37 -43.14
CA VAL A 463 -6.82 24.44 -42.56
C VAL A 463 -5.97 25.39 -41.73
N ILE A 464 -5.09 24.86 -40.87
CA ILE A 464 -4.15 25.66 -40.08
C ILE A 464 -3.24 26.49 -40.99
N ALA A 465 -2.67 25.89 -42.04
CA ALA A 465 -1.85 26.59 -43.03
C ALA A 465 -2.65 27.72 -43.71
N SER A 466 -3.91 27.48 -44.05
CA SER A 466 -4.80 28.50 -44.65
C SER A 466 -5.06 29.66 -43.68
N TYR A 467 -5.23 29.39 -42.38
CA TYR A 467 -5.34 30.44 -41.37
C TYR A 467 -4.04 31.25 -41.22
N GLN A 468 -2.88 30.59 -41.25
CA GLN A 468 -1.60 31.27 -41.22
C GLN A 468 -1.42 32.20 -42.43
N ILE A 469 -1.75 31.72 -43.63
CA ILE A 469 -1.73 32.53 -44.86
C ILE A 469 -2.70 33.72 -44.75
N LYS A 470 -3.89 33.51 -44.17
CA LYS A 470 -4.86 34.58 -43.94
C LYS A 470 -4.30 35.66 -43.01
N GLU A 471 -3.72 35.28 -41.87
CA GLU A 471 -3.09 36.23 -40.94
C GLU A 471 -1.88 36.93 -41.54
N GLU A 472 -1.04 36.21 -42.29
CA GLU A 472 0.08 36.79 -43.05
C GLU A 472 -0.41 37.84 -44.05
N THR A 473 -1.47 37.53 -44.81
CA THR A 473 -2.06 38.44 -45.80
C THR A 473 -2.60 39.71 -45.14
N ILE A 474 -3.25 39.58 -43.97
CA ILE A 474 -3.74 40.72 -43.18
C ILE A 474 -2.56 41.56 -42.69
N ASN A 475 -1.51 40.93 -42.15
CA ASN A 475 -0.32 41.64 -41.67
C ASN A 475 0.40 42.37 -42.80
N ASN A 476 0.55 41.76 -43.98
CA ASN A 476 1.14 42.39 -45.15
C ASN A 476 0.31 43.60 -45.62
N ALA A 477 -1.02 43.49 -45.58
CA ALA A 477 -1.91 44.61 -45.91
C ALA A 477 -1.80 45.76 -44.90
N LEU A 478 -1.70 45.44 -43.60
CA LEU A 478 -1.47 46.42 -42.55
C LEU A 478 -0.09 47.07 -42.66
N GLU A 479 0.95 46.31 -42.97
CA GLU A 479 2.30 46.83 -43.23
C GLU A 479 2.31 47.78 -44.43
N TYR A 480 1.64 47.39 -45.53
CA TYR A 480 1.48 48.25 -46.70
C TYR A 480 0.74 49.54 -46.35
N GLN A 481 -0.36 49.46 -45.58
CA GLN A 481 -1.09 50.64 -45.12
C GLN A 481 -0.20 51.54 -44.24
N ASN A 482 0.50 50.95 -43.28
CA ASN A 482 1.36 51.63 -42.32
C ASN A 482 2.62 52.24 -42.95
N SER A 483 3.04 51.79 -44.14
CA SER A 483 4.15 52.37 -44.90
C SER A 483 3.67 53.39 -45.94
N MET A 484 2.63 53.06 -46.72
CA MET A 484 2.16 53.89 -47.83
C MET A 484 1.52 55.19 -47.36
N ILE A 485 0.71 55.18 -46.28
CA ILE A 485 0.06 56.40 -45.77
C ILE A 485 1.09 57.42 -45.25
N PRO A 486 2.04 57.06 -44.35
CA PRO A 486 3.07 57.99 -43.91
C PRO A 486 4.00 58.45 -45.03
N SER A 487 4.37 57.56 -45.96
CA SER A 487 5.19 57.92 -47.11
C SER A 487 4.49 58.97 -47.98
N SER A 488 3.22 58.74 -48.35
CA SER A 488 2.43 59.68 -49.13
C SER A 488 2.26 61.03 -48.42
N ARG A 489 2.03 61.02 -47.10
CA ARG A 489 2.00 62.24 -46.28
C ARG A 489 3.35 62.97 -46.28
N GLY A 490 4.45 62.23 -46.19
CA GLY A 490 5.81 62.76 -46.26
C GLY A 490 6.10 63.44 -47.59
N VAL A 491 5.73 62.82 -48.71
CA VAL A 491 5.86 63.40 -50.06
C VAL A 491 5.02 64.67 -50.20
N ALA A 492 3.76 64.63 -49.77
CA ALA A 492 2.88 65.81 -49.81
C ALA A 492 3.45 66.98 -48.97
N TYR A 493 3.92 66.68 -47.76
CA TYR A 493 4.54 67.66 -46.89
C TYR A 493 5.85 68.22 -47.47
N SER A 494 6.67 67.37 -48.07
CA SER A 494 7.91 67.77 -48.77
C SER A 494 7.60 68.72 -49.92
N ASN A 495 6.62 68.39 -50.77
CA ASN A 495 6.22 69.25 -51.90
C ASN A 495 5.75 70.63 -51.44
N VAL A 496 4.89 70.70 -50.41
CA VAL A 496 4.43 71.98 -49.84
C VAL A 496 5.60 72.75 -49.21
N THR A 497 6.48 72.06 -48.50
CA THR A 497 7.65 72.69 -47.85
C THR A 497 8.63 73.23 -48.89
N ASN A 498 8.90 72.48 -49.96
CA ASN A 498 9.77 72.90 -51.06
C ASN A 498 9.17 74.10 -51.81
N ALA A 499 7.86 74.10 -52.07
CA ALA A 499 7.18 75.24 -52.69
C ALA A 499 7.27 76.50 -51.81
N ARG A 500 7.07 76.37 -50.49
CA ARG A 500 7.24 77.47 -49.54
C ARG A 500 8.68 77.95 -49.46
N ALA A 501 9.65 77.03 -49.45
CA ALA A 501 11.07 77.34 -49.46
C ALA A 501 11.45 78.13 -50.73
N TYR A 502 10.98 77.70 -51.90
CA TYR A 502 11.19 78.39 -53.17
C TYR A 502 10.61 79.81 -53.17
N VAL A 503 9.36 79.99 -52.73
CA VAL A 503 8.75 81.32 -52.62
C VAL A 503 9.54 82.22 -51.68
N ASN A 504 9.94 81.71 -50.51
CA ASN A 504 10.76 82.46 -49.57
C ASN A 504 12.13 82.81 -50.15
N GLU A 505 12.79 81.87 -50.83
CA GLU A 505 14.06 82.09 -51.51
C GLU A 505 13.93 83.22 -52.54
N GLU A 506 12.88 83.20 -53.37
CA GLU A 506 12.65 84.20 -54.42
C GLU A 506 12.35 85.60 -53.85
N ILE A 507 11.56 85.66 -52.76
CA ILE A 507 11.32 86.90 -52.01
C ILE A 507 12.63 87.43 -51.43
N MET A 508 13.46 86.57 -50.83
CA MET A 508 14.72 86.99 -50.22
C MET A 508 15.75 87.41 -51.27
N LYS A 509 15.84 86.72 -52.41
CA LYS A 509 16.65 87.14 -53.57
C LYS A 509 16.21 88.52 -54.07
N SER A 510 14.91 88.74 -54.24
CA SER A 510 14.35 90.03 -54.68
C SER A 510 14.65 91.14 -53.68
N LYS A 511 14.44 90.92 -52.37
CA LYS A 511 14.80 91.88 -51.31
C LYS A 511 16.30 92.17 -51.30
N GLY A 512 17.14 91.14 -51.42
CA GLY A 512 18.59 91.28 -51.51
C GLY A 512 19.03 92.11 -52.72
N ALA A 513 18.39 91.89 -53.88
CA ALA A 513 18.64 92.68 -55.09
C ALA A 513 18.24 94.16 -54.91
N VAL A 514 17.10 94.43 -54.27
CA VAL A 514 16.65 95.80 -53.94
C VAL A 514 17.64 96.49 -53.00
N VAL A 515 18.04 95.83 -51.91
CA VAL A 515 19.03 96.38 -50.96
C VAL A 515 20.36 96.63 -51.68
N SER A 516 20.85 95.67 -52.46
CA SER A 516 22.09 95.83 -53.25
C SER A 516 22.00 97.01 -54.21
N TYR A 517 20.88 97.18 -54.91
CA TYR A 517 20.65 98.31 -55.81
C TYR A 517 20.63 99.64 -55.06
N GLN A 518 19.91 99.73 -53.94
CA GLN A 518 19.83 100.93 -53.12
C GLN A 518 21.20 101.34 -52.58
N SER A 519 21.98 100.40 -52.04
CA SER A 519 23.35 100.68 -51.57
C SER A 519 24.29 101.13 -52.70
N LYS A 520 24.18 100.53 -53.90
CA LYS A 520 24.91 100.98 -55.10
C LYS A 520 24.50 102.40 -55.51
N LEU A 521 23.21 102.70 -55.51
CA LEU A 521 22.67 104.02 -55.85
C LEU A 521 23.13 105.09 -54.85
N GLU A 522 23.08 104.81 -53.55
CA GLU A 522 23.56 105.70 -52.50
C GLU A 522 25.07 105.97 -52.63
N SER A 523 25.87 104.91 -52.83
CA SER A 523 27.30 105.03 -53.11
C SER A 523 27.59 105.88 -54.35
N TYR A 524 26.80 105.69 -55.43
CA TYR A 524 26.91 106.48 -56.65
C TYR A 524 26.56 107.95 -56.43
N LYS A 525 25.55 108.26 -55.61
CA LYS A 525 25.17 109.64 -55.26
C LYS A 525 26.28 110.34 -54.47
N ASN A 526 26.91 109.66 -53.52
CA ASN A 526 27.96 110.23 -52.67
C ASN A 526 29.33 110.34 -53.37
N ALA A 527 29.66 109.45 -54.31
CA ALA A 527 30.98 109.38 -54.95
C ALA A 527 30.92 109.07 -56.46
N ARG A 528 30.24 109.94 -57.22
CA ARG A 528 29.87 109.69 -58.63
C ARG A 528 31.03 109.38 -59.58
N SER A 529 32.15 110.11 -59.49
CA SER A 529 33.29 109.96 -60.42
C SER A 529 34.03 108.63 -60.25
N VAL A 530 34.09 108.10 -59.02
CA VAL A 530 34.75 106.85 -58.67
C VAL A 530 33.84 105.65 -58.98
N ILE A 531 32.59 105.68 -58.52
CA ILE A 531 31.65 104.55 -58.69
C ILE A 531 31.30 104.32 -60.17
N ARG A 532 31.26 105.36 -61.01
CA ARG A 532 31.04 105.20 -62.46
C ARG A 532 32.14 104.37 -63.14
N LYS A 533 33.40 104.57 -62.74
CA LYS A 533 34.53 103.77 -63.24
C LYS A 533 34.44 102.33 -62.73
N VAL A 534 34.14 102.13 -61.44
CA VAL A 534 33.97 100.79 -60.84
C VAL A 534 32.87 99.99 -61.54
N LEU A 535 31.69 100.59 -61.77
CA LEU A 535 30.58 99.92 -62.47
C LEU A 535 30.95 99.55 -63.90
N TYR A 536 31.63 100.45 -64.64
CA TYR A 536 32.10 100.19 -66.00
C TYR A 536 33.07 99.01 -66.06
N PHE A 537 34.08 98.97 -65.17
CA PHE A 537 35.05 97.87 -65.14
C PHE A 537 34.44 96.56 -64.64
N SER A 538 33.49 96.60 -63.67
CA SER A 538 32.79 95.41 -63.17
C SER A 538 31.82 94.75 -64.15
N HIS A 539 31.53 95.42 -65.28
CA HIS A 539 30.66 94.89 -66.33
C HIS A 539 31.45 94.32 -67.52
N ILE A 540 32.75 94.59 -67.58
CA ILE A 540 33.66 94.16 -68.64
C ILE A 540 34.47 92.94 -68.21
N VAL A 541 34.70 92.77 -66.90
CA VAL A 541 35.20 91.54 -66.25
C VAL A 541 34.01 90.69 -65.84
#